data_AF-A0A2N3EAR5-F1
#
_entry.id   AF-A0A2N3EAR5-F1
#
_cell.length_a   1.000
_cell.length_b   1.000
_cell.length_c   1.000
_cell.angle_alpha   90.00
_cell.angle_beta   90.00
_cell.angle_gamma   90.00
#
_symmetry.space_group_name_H-M   'P 1'
#
loop_
_entity.id
_entity.type
_entity.pdbx_description
1 polymer ?
#
loop_
_entity_poly.entity_id
_entity_poly.type
_entity_poly.pdbx_seq_one_letter_code
_entity_poly.pdbx_strand_id
1 'polypeptide(L)'
;MSETEIPESDRLGEYPHPRETAGFKGQTDAERALFDAFMSGRMQHAWLLTGPKGIGKATLAYRMARFVLHYGSAEAARAAGARDLSVPEDSRAFHQIAAGSHPNLL
;
A
#
# COMPACT_ATOMS: atom_id res chain seq x y z
N MET A 1 24.49 22.47 5.11
CA MET A 1 23.52 22.22 4.03
C MET A 1 22.22 21.91 4.74
N SER A 2 21.26 22.84 4.74
CA SER A 2 19.94 22.57 5.29
C SER A 2 19.29 21.53 4.39
N GLU A 3 19.24 20.28 4.83
CA GLU A 3 18.31 19.30 4.28
C GLU A 3 16.93 19.91 4.43
N THR A 4 16.37 20.35 3.30
CA THR A 4 14.96 20.71 3.25
C THR A 4 14.22 19.39 3.42
N GLU A 5 13.90 19.04 4.68
CA GLU A 5 13.04 17.91 5.00
C GLU A 5 11.77 18.07 4.17
N ILE A 6 11.59 17.19 3.18
CA ILE A 6 10.39 17.20 2.34
C ILE A 6 9.23 16.94 3.30
N PRO A 7 8.26 17.86 3.44
CA PRO A 7 7.18 17.67 4.39
C PRO A 7 6.41 16.40 4.04
N GLU A 8 6.27 15.51 5.02
CA GLU A 8 5.53 14.26 4.87
C GLU A 8 4.01 14.52 4.90
N SER A 9 3.45 14.93 3.76
CA SER A 9 2.07 15.40 3.65
C SER A 9 1.01 14.41 4.13
N ASP A 10 1.30 13.11 4.07
CA ASP A 10 0.37 12.05 4.45
C ASP A 10 0.49 11.63 5.92
N ARG A 11 1.47 12.14 6.66
CA ARG A 11 1.59 11.88 8.10
C ARG A 11 0.49 12.62 8.86
N LEU A 12 -0.23 11.90 9.70
CA LEU A 12 -1.27 12.48 10.55
C LEU A 12 -0.75 12.58 11.98
N GLY A 13 -0.33 13.78 12.42
CA GLY A 13 0.16 13.99 13.78
C GLY A 13 1.30 13.02 14.16
N GLU A 14 1.17 12.38 15.31
CA GLU A 14 2.15 11.42 15.87
C GLU A 14 1.99 9.98 15.35
N TYR A 15 1.05 9.72 14.42
CA TYR A 15 0.90 8.38 13.86
C TYR A 15 2.04 8.08 12.88
N PRO A 16 2.48 6.80 12.78
CA PRO A 16 3.46 6.39 11.77
C PRO A 16 3.03 6.82 10.37
N HIS A 17 4.00 7.05 9.48
CA HIS A 17 3.65 7.41 8.11
C HIS A 17 2.87 6.25 7.46
N PRO A 18 1.87 6.50 6.60
CA PRO A 18 1.16 5.44 5.88
C PRO A 18 2.09 4.44 5.16
N ARG A 19 3.19 4.95 4.59
CA ARG A 19 4.28 4.17 3.95
C ARG A 19 5.05 3.23 4.89
N GLU A 20 4.99 3.43 6.20
CA GLU A 20 5.64 2.59 7.23
C GLU A 20 4.65 1.65 7.93
N THR A 21 3.36 1.95 7.82
CA THR A 21 2.32 1.25 8.57
C THR A 21 2.05 -0.15 8.01
N ALA A 22 2.31 -1.21 8.78
CA ALA A 22 1.99 -2.59 8.44
C ALA A 22 0.54 -2.98 8.76
N GLY A 23 0.06 -2.56 9.94
CA GLY A 23 -1.29 -2.86 10.42
C GLY A 23 -2.34 -2.02 9.71
N PHE A 24 -3.38 -2.66 9.17
CA PHE A 24 -4.53 -1.99 8.58
C PHE A 24 -5.81 -2.50 9.23
N LYS A 25 -6.68 -1.57 9.65
CA LYS A 25 -7.94 -1.88 10.33
C LYS A 25 -9.07 -1.07 9.71
N GLY A 26 -10.22 -1.71 9.55
CA GLY A 26 -11.37 -1.11 8.86
C GLY A 26 -11.23 -1.19 7.34
N GLN A 27 -12.19 -0.60 6.61
CA GLN A 27 -12.21 -0.55 5.15
C GLN A 27 -12.16 -1.94 4.45
N THR A 28 -12.69 -2.98 5.10
CA THR A 28 -12.66 -4.36 4.58
C THR A 28 -13.24 -4.48 3.18
N ASP A 29 -14.34 -3.78 2.88
CA ASP A 29 -14.95 -3.81 1.55
C ASP A 29 -14.05 -3.18 0.48
N ALA A 30 -13.37 -2.07 0.81
CA ALA A 30 -12.46 -1.39 -0.10
C ALA A 30 -11.17 -2.20 -0.34
N GLU A 31 -10.59 -2.77 0.72
CA GLU A 31 -9.45 -3.68 0.62
C GLU A 31 -9.80 -4.91 -0.24
N ARG A 32 -10.96 -5.51 -0.01
CA ARG A 32 -11.43 -6.66 -0.78
C ARG A 32 -11.65 -6.32 -2.25
N ALA A 33 -12.26 -5.17 -2.55
CA ALA A 33 -12.46 -4.73 -3.93
C ALA A 33 -11.12 -4.56 -4.69
N LEU A 34 -10.11 -3.99 -4.04
CA LEU A 34 -8.77 -3.85 -4.61
C LEU A 34 -8.07 -5.21 -4.79
N PHE A 35 -8.17 -6.08 -3.79
CA PHE A 35 -7.63 -7.43 -3.85
C PHE A 35 -8.27 -8.23 -5.00
N ASP A 36 -9.60 -8.27 -5.06
CA ASP A 36 -10.35 -9.00 -6.09
C ASP A 36 -10.03 -8.46 -7.49
N ALA A 37 -9.88 -7.14 -7.64
CA ALA A 37 -9.48 -6.52 -8.90
C ALA A 37 -8.09 -6.98 -9.36
N PHE A 38 -7.09 -6.98 -8.47
CA PHE A 38 -5.75 -7.50 -8.78
C PHE A 38 -5.80 -8.98 -9.13
N MET A 39 -6.48 -9.79 -8.31
CA MET A 39 -6.57 -11.24 -8.50
C MET A 39 -7.31 -11.61 -9.79
N SER A 40 -8.22 -10.76 -10.27
CA SER A 40 -8.90 -10.98 -11.55
C SER A 40 -8.00 -10.86 -12.78
N GLY A 41 -6.79 -10.30 -12.63
CA GLY A 41 -5.90 -9.94 -13.75
C GLY A 41 -6.39 -8.74 -14.56
N ARG A 42 -7.48 -8.08 -14.15
CA ARG A 42 -8.09 -6.92 -14.82
C ARG A 42 -8.12 -5.71 -13.90
N MET A 43 -6.94 -5.22 -13.54
CA MET A 43 -6.77 -4.02 -12.74
C MET A 43 -7.16 -2.77 -13.55
N GLN A 44 -7.98 -1.89 -12.97
CA GLN A 44 -8.27 -0.57 -13.55
C GLN A 44 -6.99 0.29 -13.54
N HIS A 45 -6.86 1.20 -14.52
CA HIS A 45 -5.68 2.06 -14.65
C HIS A 45 -5.51 3.07 -13.49
N ALA A 46 -6.60 3.40 -12.80
CA ALA A 46 -6.59 4.32 -11.67
C ALA A 46 -7.67 3.96 -10.65
N TRP A 47 -7.41 4.30 -9.39
CA TRP A 47 -8.34 4.17 -8.27
C TRP A 47 -8.48 5.51 -7.56
N LEU A 48 -9.72 5.86 -7.21
CA LEU A 48 -10.03 7.04 -6.42
C LEU A 48 -10.52 6.61 -5.04
N LEU A 49 -9.72 6.87 -4.01
CA LEU A 49 -10.09 6.60 -2.63
C LEU A 49 -10.71 7.85 -2.01
N THR A 50 -11.99 7.78 -1.62
CA THR A 50 -12.74 8.92 -1.07
C THR A 50 -13.18 8.64 0.38
N GLY A 51 -13.47 9.70 1.13
CA GLY A 51 -13.95 9.61 2.51
C GLY A 51 -13.27 10.59 3.48
N PRO A 52 -13.70 10.61 4.76
CA PRO A 52 -13.22 11.56 5.76
C PRO A 52 -11.70 11.55 5.97
N LYS A 53 -11.16 12.64 6.50
CA LYS A 53 -9.74 12.72 6.90
C LYS A 53 -9.47 11.67 8.01
N GLY A 54 -8.35 10.96 7.91
CA GLY A 54 -7.94 9.97 8.92
C GLY A 54 -8.57 8.57 8.80
N ILE A 55 -9.45 8.31 7.82
CA ILE A 55 -10.10 6.99 7.66
C ILE A 55 -9.19 5.87 7.10
N GLY A 56 -7.89 6.15 6.87
CA GLY A 56 -6.92 5.17 6.38
C GLY A 56 -6.75 5.09 4.85
N LYS A 57 -7.22 6.10 4.09
CA LYS A 57 -7.11 6.11 2.61
C LYS A 57 -5.67 5.96 2.10
N ALA A 58 -4.75 6.77 2.61
CA ALA A 58 -3.33 6.70 2.22
C ALA A 58 -2.72 5.36 2.63
N THR A 59 -3.05 4.85 3.81
CA THR A 59 -2.58 3.54 4.28
C THR A 59 -3.04 2.41 3.36
N LEU A 60 -4.30 2.44 2.91
CA LEU A 60 -4.82 1.48 1.94
C LEU A 60 -4.10 1.57 0.59
N ALA A 61 -3.82 2.78 0.10
CA ALA A 61 -3.08 2.98 -1.14
C ALA A 61 -1.65 2.39 -1.06
N TYR A 62 -0.90 2.68 0.01
CA TYR A 62 0.43 2.11 0.21
C TYR A 62 0.39 0.60 0.39
N ARG A 63 -0.62 0.06 1.08
CA ARG A 63 -0.81 -1.38 1.25
C ARG A 63 -1.03 -2.06 -0.12
N MET A 64 -1.88 -1.48 -0.96
CA MET A 64 -2.07 -1.96 -2.34
C MET A 64 -0.78 -1.86 -3.17
N ALA A 65 -0.05 -0.74 -3.08
CA ALA A 65 1.21 -0.56 -3.79
C ALA A 65 2.24 -1.63 -3.38
N ARG A 66 2.40 -1.89 -2.08
CA ARG A 66 3.26 -2.98 -1.57
C ARG A 66 2.84 -4.32 -2.16
N PHE A 67 1.55 -4.63 -2.16
CA PHE A 67 1.03 -5.91 -2.66
C PHE A 67 1.34 -6.10 -4.15
N VAL A 68 1.04 -5.10 -4.98
CA VAL A 68 1.30 -5.12 -6.43
C VAL A 68 2.80 -5.26 -6.71
N LEU A 69 3.64 -4.49 -6.01
CA LEU A 69 5.08 -4.47 -6.23
C LEU A 69 5.79 -5.71 -5.66
N HIS A 70 5.20 -6.37 -4.66
CA HIS A 70 5.70 -7.61 -4.09
C HIS A 70 5.41 -8.81 -5.00
N TYR A 71 4.15 -8.98 -5.43
CA TYR A 71 3.75 -10.15 -6.20
C TYR A 71 3.89 -9.99 -7.71
N GLY A 72 3.70 -8.79 -8.26
CA GLY A 72 3.80 -8.50 -9.69
C GLY A 72 2.67 -9.06 -10.56
N SER A 73 2.10 -10.23 -10.21
CA SER A 73 0.95 -10.82 -10.90
C SER A 73 0.02 -11.61 -9.96
N ALA A 74 -1.20 -11.86 -10.44
CA ALA A 74 -2.19 -12.65 -9.72
C ALA A 74 -1.77 -14.12 -9.57
N GLU A 75 -1.06 -14.69 -10.54
CA GLU A 75 -0.54 -16.06 -10.50
C GLU A 75 0.49 -16.20 -9.38
N ALA A 76 1.43 -15.26 -9.28
CA ALA A 76 2.44 -15.25 -8.21
C ALA A 76 1.79 -15.11 -6.82
N ALA A 77 0.80 -14.21 -6.68
CA ALA A 77 0.04 -14.03 -5.44
C ALA A 77 -0.72 -15.31 -5.04
N ARG A 78 -1.34 -16.00 -6.00
CA ARG A 78 -2.01 -17.30 -5.74
C ARG A 78 -1.03 -18.38 -5.31
N ALA A 79 0.12 -18.49 -5.98
CA ALA A 79 1.14 -19.48 -5.66
C ALA A 79 1.71 -19.28 -4.24
N ALA A 80 1.79 -18.03 -3.78
CA ALA A 80 2.16 -17.67 -2.42
C ALA A 80 1.02 -17.81 -1.39
N GLY A 81 -0.21 -18.10 -1.83
CA GLY A 81 -1.36 -18.28 -0.95
C GLY A 81 -1.93 -16.97 -0.37
N ALA A 82 -1.75 -15.84 -1.06
CA ALA A 82 -2.27 -14.54 -0.64
C ALA A 82 -3.81 -14.55 -0.50
N ARG A 83 -4.33 -13.92 0.56
CA ARG A 83 -5.77 -13.88 0.90
C ARG A 83 -6.35 -12.47 1.03
N ASP A 84 -5.47 -11.48 1.16
CA ASP A 84 -5.78 -10.07 1.31
C ASP A 84 -4.58 -9.24 0.81
N LEU A 85 -4.58 -7.92 1.04
CA LEU A 85 -3.47 -7.04 0.64
C LEU A 85 -2.29 -7.02 1.64
N SER A 86 -2.22 -7.97 2.58
CA SER A 86 -1.08 -8.07 3.47
C SER A 86 0.17 -8.53 2.71
N VAL A 87 1.30 -7.93 3.07
CA VAL A 87 2.63 -8.31 2.60
C VAL A 87 3.51 -8.42 3.85
N PRO A 88 4.39 -9.44 3.93
CA PRO A 88 5.34 -9.56 5.04
C PRO A 88 6.18 -8.29 5.21
N GLU A 89 6.38 -7.88 6.47
CA GLU A 89 7.15 -6.66 6.81
C GLU A 89 8.63 -6.78 6.46
N ASP A 90 9.16 -8.01 6.41
CA ASP A 90 10.53 -8.35 6.00
C ASP A 90 10.72 -8.41 4.47
N SER A 91 9.65 -8.18 3.70
CA SER A 91 9.74 -8.19 2.24
C SER A 91 10.51 -6.97 1.71
N ARG A 92 11.25 -7.19 0.62
CA ARG A 92 11.97 -6.11 -0.06
C ARG A 92 11.06 -4.93 -0.44
N ALA A 93 9.86 -5.22 -0.94
CA ALA A 93 8.90 -4.19 -1.34
C ALA A 93 8.46 -3.34 -0.14
N PHE A 94 8.22 -3.96 1.02
CA PHE A 94 7.88 -3.25 2.25
C PHE A 94 9.01 -2.30 2.66
N HIS A 95 10.24 -2.81 2.79
CA HIS A 95 11.39 -2.01 3.20
C HIS A 95 11.70 -0.86 2.24
N GLN A 96 11.66 -1.10 0.93
CA GLN A 96 11.95 -0.08 -0.07
C GLN A 96 10.90 1.04 -0.08
N ILE A 97 9.61 0.69 0.06
CA ILE A 97 8.53 1.66 0.11
C ILE A 97 8.56 2.45 1.43
N ALA A 98 8.83 1.78 2.55
CA ALA A 98 9.00 2.44 3.84
C ALA A 98 10.14 3.48 3.79
N ALA A 99 11.24 3.14 3.13
CA ALA A 99 12.39 4.04 2.94
C ALA A 99 12.24 5.07 1.81
N GLY A 100 11.12 5.09 1.06
CA GLY A 100 10.95 5.99 -0.09
C GLY A 100 11.93 5.73 -1.25
N SER A 101 12.46 4.50 -1.37
CA SER A 101 13.51 4.13 -2.33
C SER A 101 13.03 3.15 -3.41
N HIS A 102 11.74 2.81 -3.43
CA HIS A 102 11.21 1.86 -4.40
C HIS A 102 11.14 2.51 -5.80
N PRO A 103 11.82 1.96 -6.83
CA PRO A 103 11.98 2.63 -8.12
C PRO A 103 10.67 2.84 -8.89
N ASN A 104 9.66 2.02 -8.61
CA ASN A 104 8.34 2.09 -9.24
C ASN A 104 7.27 2.78 -8.36
N LEU A 105 7.67 3.54 -7.34
CA LEU A 105 6.77 4.33 -6.51
C LEU A 105 7.38 5.72 -6.29
N LEU A 106 6.62 6.77 -6.65
CA LEU A 106 7.05 8.17 -6.57
C LEU A 106 6.85 8.76 -5.17
#